data_AF-H0HXP7-F1
#
_entry.id   AF-H0HXP7-F1
#
_cell.length_a   1.000
_cell.length_b   1.000
_cell.length_c   1.000
_cell.angle_alpha   90.00
_cell.angle_beta   90.00
_cell.angle_gamma   90.00
#
_symmetry.space_group_name_H-M   'P 1'
#
loop_
_entity.id
_entity.type
_entity.pdbx_description
1 polymer ?
#
loop_
_entity_poly.entity_id
_entity_poly.type
_entity_poly.pdbx_seq_one_letter_code
_entity_poly.pdbx_strand_id
1 'polypeptide(L)'
;ERQVELIARATPKRQYYLQSRRGNRLFELGLGPVALALCGASDPASQTLVDTIISEHGRSDFAPRFLSARGLEWAVELLGHFPQPE
;
A
#
# COMPACT_ATOMS: atom_id res chain seq x y z
N GLU A 1 8.64 -15.59 26.62
CA GLU A 1 8.77 -16.69 25.63
C GLU A 1 7.62 -16.71 24.61
N ARG A 2 6.35 -16.82 25.02
CA ARG A 2 5.21 -16.97 24.09
C ARG A 2 5.04 -15.86 23.03
N GLN A 3 5.40 -14.61 23.33
CA GLN A 3 5.34 -13.51 22.34
C GLN A 3 6.42 -13.64 21.26
N VAL A 4 7.63 -14.04 21.66
CA VAL A 4 8.76 -14.22 20.75
C VAL A 4 8.46 -15.36 19.77
N GLU A 5 7.92 -16.48 20.26
CA GLU A 5 7.50 -17.59 19.39
C GLU A 5 6.39 -17.22 18.42
N LEU A 6 5.43 -16.39 18.85
CA LEU A 6 4.32 -15.93 18.02
C LEU A 6 4.82 -14.99 16.90
N ILE A 7 5.76 -14.09 17.21
CA ILE A 7 6.39 -13.22 16.19
C ILE A 7 7.28 -14.05 15.27
N ALA A 8 8.05 -15.01 15.79
CA ALA A 8 8.95 -15.85 15.01
C ALA A 8 8.23 -16.69 13.95
N ARG A 9 6.96 -17.07 14.19
CA ARG A 9 6.12 -17.82 13.25
C ARG A 9 5.25 -16.93 12.34
N ALA A 10 5.29 -15.61 12.52
CA ALA A 10 4.46 -14.69 11.75
C ALA A 10 4.96 -14.54 10.31
N THR A 11 4.05 -14.28 9.37
CA THR A 11 4.38 -14.00 7.98
C THR A 11 4.97 -12.58 7.85
N PRO A 12 6.24 -12.43 7.43
CA PRO A 12 6.86 -11.12 7.29
C PRO A 12 6.06 -10.21 6.34
N LYS A 13 6.00 -8.91 6.67
CA LYS A 13 5.30 -7.87 5.90
C LYS A 13 3.80 -8.11 5.64
N ARG A 14 3.18 -9.04 6.37
CA ARG A 14 1.76 -9.36 6.26
C ARG A 14 1.07 -9.40 7.62
N GLN A 15 1.70 -10.05 8.59
CA GLN A 15 1.20 -10.16 9.95
C GLN A 15 1.90 -9.18 10.87
N TYR A 16 1.12 -8.33 11.51
CA TYR A 16 1.56 -7.24 12.37
C TYR A 16 1.21 -7.57 13.82
N TYR A 17 2.16 -7.34 14.72
CA TYR A 17 1.99 -7.59 16.13
C TYR A 17 1.76 -6.28 16.88
N LEU A 18 0.65 -6.20 17.62
CA LEU A 18 0.33 -5.09 18.50
C LEU A 18 0.35 -5.55 19.95
N GLN A 19 1.15 -4.88 20.76
CA GLN A 19 1.12 -4.98 22.22
C GLN A 19 0.44 -3.75 22.81
N SER A 20 -0.58 -3.97 23.64
CA SER A 20 -1.33 -2.89 24.30
C SER A 20 -1.65 -3.26 25.75
N ARG A 21 -2.11 -2.28 26.54
CA ARG A 21 -2.63 -2.54 27.91
C ARG A 21 -3.78 -3.53 27.94
N ARG A 22 -4.54 -3.68 26.84
CA ARG A 22 -5.67 -4.60 26.72
C ARG A 22 -5.27 -6.01 26.24
N GLY A 23 -3.97 -6.25 26.05
CA GLY A 23 -3.42 -7.51 25.56
C GLY A 23 -2.71 -7.38 24.21
N ASN A 24 -2.35 -8.55 23.67
CA ASN A 24 -1.51 -8.68 22.48
C ASN A 24 -2.31 -9.29 21.32
N ARG A 25 -2.11 -8.78 20.10
CA ARG A 25 -2.78 -9.27 18.90
C ARG A 25 -1.80 -9.41 17.74
N LEU A 26 -1.88 -10.54 17.05
CA LEU A 26 -1.37 -10.70 15.69
C LEU A 26 -2.55 -10.45 14.74
N PHE A 27 -2.37 -9.60 13.75
CA PHE A 27 -3.42 -9.28 12.78
C PHE A 27 -2.83 -8.99 11.41
N GLU A 28 -3.65 -9.10 10.37
CA GLU A 28 -3.32 -8.64 9.03
C GLU A 28 -4.04 -7.32 8.79
N LEU A 29 -3.39 -6.39 8.08
CA LEU A 29 -3.99 -5.09 7.76
C LEU A 29 -5.16 -5.22 6.75
N GLY A 30 -5.30 -6.37 6.10
CA GLY A 30 -6.35 -6.58 5.09
C GLY A 30 -6.23 -5.61 3.90
N LEU A 31 -5.01 -5.16 3.59
CA LEU A 31 -4.80 -4.21 2.51
C LEU A 31 -5.13 -4.86 1.16
N GLY A 32 -6.18 -4.34 0.50
CA GLY A 32 -6.49 -4.71 -0.88
C GLY A 32 -5.43 -4.18 -1.86
N PRO A 33 -5.54 -4.54 -3.16
CA PRO A 33 -4.53 -4.22 -4.17
C PRO A 33 -4.20 -2.72 -4.27
N VAL A 34 -5.21 -1.85 -4.19
CA VAL A 34 -5.04 -0.39 -4.22
C VAL A 34 -4.30 0.12 -2.99
N ALA A 35 -4.70 -0.34 -1.79
CA ALA A 35 -4.06 0.06 -0.55
C ALA A 35 -2.60 -0.44 -0.48
N LEU A 36 -2.33 -1.65 -0.98
CA LEU A 36 -0.97 -2.16 -1.10
C LEU A 36 -0.13 -1.36 -2.12
N ALA A 37 -0.71 -0.98 -3.26
CA ALA A 37 0.01 -0.19 -4.25
C ALA A 37 0.44 1.17 -3.69
N LEU A 38 -0.41 1.84 -2.91
CA LEU A 38 -0.13 3.17 -2.38
C LEU A 38 0.65 3.14 -1.06
N CYS A 39 0.22 2.33 -0.09
CA CYS A 39 0.81 2.31 1.26
C CYS A 39 1.98 1.33 1.38
N GLY A 40 2.12 0.37 0.47
CA GLY A 40 3.18 -0.65 0.46
C GLY A 40 4.39 -0.30 -0.41
N ALA A 41 4.35 0.81 -1.15
CA ALA A 41 5.37 1.23 -2.13
C ALA A 41 6.68 1.78 -1.52
N SER A 42 7.24 1.11 -0.52
CA SER A 42 8.47 1.55 0.16
C SER A 42 9.76 0.91 -0.37
N ASP A 43 9.66 -0.02 -1.33
CA ASP A 43 10.82 -0.63 -1.97
C ASP A 43 11.44 0.30 -3.04
N PRO A 44 12.75 0.15 -3.37
CA PRO A 44 13.43 1.04 -4.31
C PRO A 44 12.79 1.10 -5.70
N ALA A 45 12.28 -0.02 -6.22
CA ALA A 45 11.67 -0.05 -7.55
C ALA A 45 10.36 0.76 -7.56
N SER A 46 9.56 0.65 -6.51
CA SER A 46 8.37 1.48 -6.34
C SER A 46 8.70 2.97 -6.23
N GLN A 47 9.75 3.34 -5.50
CA GLN A 47 10.18 4.75 -5.38
C GLN A 47 10.66 5.31 -6.73
N THR A 48 11.47 4.56 -7.49
CA THR A 48 11.89 4.96 -8.83
C THR A 48 10.70 5.15 -9.77
N LEU A 49 9.71 4.25 -9.73
CA LEU A 49 8.49 4.38 -10.53
C LEU A 49 7.71 5.66 -10.18
N VAL A 50 7.60 6.00 -8.89
CA VAL A 50 6.96 7.24 -8.43
C VAL A 50 7.69 8.46 -8.99
N ASP A 51 9.02 8.50 -8.88
CA ASP A 51 9.84 9.61 -9.39
C ASP A 51 9.68 9.78 -10.91
N THR A 52 9.74 8.67 -11.67
CA THR A 52 9.53 8.68 -13.12
C THR A 52 8.17 9.28 -13.48
N ILE A 53 7.09 8.78 -12.88
CA ILE A 53 5.73 9.26 -13.19
C ILE A 53 5.58 10.75 -12.85
N ILE A 54 6.09 11.18 -11.70
CA ILE A 54 6.03 12.61 -11.31
C ILE A 54 6.85 13.46 -12.28
N SER A 55 8.01 12.99 -12.73
CA SER A 55 8.86 13.74 -13.68
C SER A 55 8.24 13.86 -15.07
N GLU A 56 7.58 12.80 -15.56
CA GLU A 56 7.05 12.74 -16.93
C GLU A 56 5.66 13.36 -17.06
N HIS A 57 4.85 13.30 -16.00
CA HIS A 57 3.42 13.64 -16.06
C HIS A 57 2.98 14.67 -15.01
N GLY A 58 3.87 15.02 -14.07
CA GLY A 58 3.52 15.90 -12.95
C GLY A 58 2.66 15.20 -11.89
N ARG A 59 2.33 15.96 -10.84
CA ARG A 59 1.62 15.44 -9.67
C ARG A 59 0.12 15.25 -9.88
N SER A 60 -0.50 16.04 -10.76
CA SER A 60 -1.94 15.96 -11.03
C SER A 60 -2.34 14.62 -11.65
N ASP A 61 -1.49 14.06 -12.50
CA ASP A 61 -1.75 12.81 -13.22
C ASP A 61 -1.17 11.58 -12.50
N PHE A 62 -0.60 11.77 -11.32
CA PHE A 62 0.11 10.70 -10.60
C PHE A 62 -0.79 9.50 -10.31
N ALA A 63 -1.95 9.72 -9.68
CA ALA A 63 -2.81 8.62 -9.21
C ALA A 63 -3.27 7.67 -10.35
N PRO A 64 -3.88 8.14 -11.45
CA PRO A 64 -4.30 7.24 -12.53
C PRO A 64 -3.11 6.53 -13.19
N ARG A 65 -1.96 7.21 -13.38
CA ARG A 65 -0.80 6.60 -14.03
C ARG A 65 -0.08 5.60 -13.15
N PHE A 66 0.04 5.88 -11.86
CA PHE A 66 0.64 4.96 -10.90
C PHE A 66 -0.20 3.69 -10.75
N LEU A 67 -1.54 3.81 -10.70
CA LEU A 67 -2.40 2.62 -10.64
C LEU A 67 -2.32 1.77 -11.92
N SER A 68 -2.29 2.38 -13.10
CA SER A 68 -2.09 1.62 -14.36
C SER A 68 -0.71 0.96 -14.41
N ALA A 69 0.35 1.68 -14.02
CA ALA A 69 1.70 1.08 -13.94
C ALA A 69 1.79 -0.10 -12.95
N ARG A 70 0.86 -0.19 -12.00
CA ARG A 70 0.71 -1.29 -11.05
C ARG A 70 -0.25 -2.38 -11.51
N GLY A 71 -0.78 -2.31 -12.74
CA GLY A 71 -1.73 -3.27 -13.32
C GLY A 71 -3.12 -3.21 -12.69
N LEU A 72 -3.52 -2.03 -12.21
CA LEU A 72 -4.79 -1.77 -11.56
C LEU A 72 -5.69 -0.89 -12.43
N GLU A 73 -5.83 -1.24 -13.72
CA GLU A 73 -6.67 -0.52 -14.70
C GLU A 73 -8.10 -0.31 -14.20
N TRP A 74 -8.69 -1.33 -13.57
CA TRP A 74 -10.04 -1.23 -12.99
C TRP A 74 -10.16 -0.11 -11.94
N ALA A 75 -9.08 0.19 -11.20
CA ALA A 75 -9.06 1.24 -10.21
C ALA A 75 -8.91 2.62 -10.85
N VAL A 76 -8.26 2.70 -12.02
CA VAL A 76 -8.18 3.92 -12.84
C VAL A 76 -9.56 4.29 -13.37
N GLU A 77 -10.32 3.33 -13.88
CA GLU A 77 -11.71 3.54 -14.30
C GLU A 77 -12.56 4.09 -13.15
N LEU A 78 -12.39 3.52 -11.94
CA LEU A 78 -13.11 3.96 -10.76
C LEU A 78 -12.77 5.41 -10.35
N LEU A 79 -11.50 5.83 -10.46
CA LEU A 79 -11.10 7.21 -10.17
C LEU A 79 -11.86 8.24 -11.02
N GLY A 80 -12.17 7.91 -12.27
CA GLY A 80 -12.95 8.78 -13.16
C GLY A 80 -14.36 9.09 -12.64
N HIS A 81 -14.90 8.27 -11.75
CA HIS A 81 -16.21 8.51 -11.10
C HIS A 81 -16.12 9.43 -9.88
N PHE A 82 -14.91 9.76 -9.40
CA PHE A 82 -14.67 10.62 -8.24
C PHE A 82 -13.86 11.85 -8.66
N PRO A 83 -14.49 12.84 -9.30
CA PRO A 83 -13.79 14.07 -9.69
C PRO A 83 -13.18 14.75 -8.45
N GLN A 84 -11.98 15.33 -8.62
CA GLN A 84 -11.34 16.10 -7.57
C GLN A 84 -12.26 17.26 -7.16
N PRO A 85 -12.45 17.52 -5.84
CA PRO A 85 -13.09 18.75 -5.41
C PRO A 85 -12.28 19.96 -5.91
N GLU A 86 -12.99 21.01 -6.35
CA GLU A 86 -12.40 22.28 -6.79
C GLU A 86 -11.52 22.94 -5.71
#